data_AF-X1PVG5-F1
#
_entry.id   AF-X1PVG5-F1
#
_cell.length_a   1.000
_cell.length_b   1.000
_cell.length_c   1.000
_cell.angle_alpha   90.00
_cell.angle_beta   90.00
_cell.angle_gamma   90.00
#
_symmetry.space_group_name_H-M   'P 1'
#
loop_
_entity.id
_entity.type
_entity.pdbx_description
1 polymer ?
#
loop_
_entity_poly.entity_id
_entity_poly.type
_entity_poly.pdbx_seq_one_letter_code
_entity_poly.pdbx_strand_id
1 'polypeptide(L)'
;MAKVTLPFFGSVAAEGELTLVSQRLNFPYTIQALIASFALGTDRTLQLHYYLSYEDSAPAAGLPTGEDLLSIYGQVPYLVGDDERKEFPHEIPVRRAGTYLKVYGYNTDTFAHTLDAQVVIES
;
A
#
# COMPACT_ATOMS: atom_id res chain seq x y z
N MET A 1 0.88 -14.98 -19.20
CA MET A 1 0.78 -14.35 -17.87
C MET A 1 0.33 -12.93 -18.08
N ALA A 2 -0.68 -12.49 -17.32
CA ALA A 2 -1.22 -11.14 -17.42
C ALA A 2 -0.69 -10.33 -16.23
N LYS A 3 -0.02 -9.21 -16.54
CA LYS A 3 0.47 -8.26 -15.54
C LYS A 3 -0.54 -7.13 -15.39
N VAL A 4 -0.93 -6.86 -14.15
CA VAL A 4 -1.93 -5.85 -13.81
C VAL A 4 -1.37 -4.92 -12.75
N THR A 5 -1.56 -3.62 -12.93
CA THR A 5 -1.23 -2.62 -11.92
C THR A 5 -2.52 -2.20 -11.21
N LEU A 6 -2.56 -2.37 -9.89
CA LEU A 6 -3.65 -1.94 -9.03
C LEU A 6 -3.33 -0.56 -8.46
N PRO A 7 -4.05 0.49 -8.86
CA PRO A 7 -3.83 1.84 -8.35
C PRO A 7 -4.55 2.08 -7.02
N PHE A 8 -3.93 2.84 -6.14
CA PHE A 8 -4.47 3.32 -4.87
C PHE A 8 -4.20 4.83 -4.78
N PHE A 9 -5.26 5.62 -4.87
CA PHE A 9 -5.19 7.08 -4.84
C PHE A 9 -6.10 7.65 -3.77
N GLY A 10 -5.59 8.58 -2.96
CA GLY A 10 -6.35 9.24 -1.91
C GLY A 10 -5.62 10.46 -1.35
N SER A 11 -6.20 11.08 -0.33
CA SER A 11 -5.57 12.15 0.43
C SER A 11 -5.65 11.81 1.91
N VAL A 12 -4.51 11.85 2.59
CA VAL A 12 -4.39 11.62 4.03
C VAL A 12 -4.37 12.98 4.70
N ALA A 13 -5.31 13.22 5.60
CA ALA A 13 -5.37 14.47 6.36
C ALA A 13 -4.08 14.69 7.17
N ALA A 14 -3.85 15.94 7.58
CA ALA A 14 -2.81 16.26 8.55
C ALA A 14 -3.01 15.43 9.83
N GLU A 15 -1.92 14.88 10.37
CA GLU A 15 -1.90 14.04 11.57
C GLU A 15 -2.91 12.88 11.50
N GLY A 16 -3.23 12.43 10.28
CA GLY A 16 -4.32 11.50 10.00
C GLY A 16 -3.88 10.19 9.39
N GLU A 17 -4.84 9.32 9.17
CA GLU A 17 -4.66 8.00 8.57
C GLU A 17 -5.74 7.69 7.54
N LEU A 18 -5.40 6.84 6.57
CA LEU A 18 -6.30 6.41 5.51
C LEU A 18 -5.97 4.99 5.09
N THR A 19 -6.99 4.12 5.06
CA THR A 19 -6.87 2.80 4.41
C THR A 19 -7.60 2.81 3.07
N LEU A 20 -6.87 2.45 2.01
CA LEU A 20 -7.43 2.18 0.68
C LEU A 20 -7.40 0.67 0.41
N VAL A 21 -8.47 0.13 -0.18
CA VAL A 21 -8.67 -1.30 -0.39
C VAL A 21 -8.96 -1.58 -1.86
N SER A 22 -8.32 -2.60 -2.43
CA SER A 22 -8.56 -3.03 -3.81
C SER A 22 -9.93 -3.67 -3.97
N GLN A 23 -10.32 -3.95 -5.22
CA GLN A 23 -11.36 -4.96 -5.46
C GLN A 23 -10.87 -6.34 -5.02
N ARG A 24 -11.81 -7.26 -4.78
CA ARG A 24 -11.50 -8.64 -4.43
C ARG A 24 -10.80 -9.36 -5.58
N LEU A 25 -9.64 -9.94 -5.31
CA LEU A 25 -8.86 -10.72 -6.25
C LEU A 25 -9.23 -12.20 -6.09
N ASN A 26 -9.98 -12.74 -7.07
CA ASN A 26 -10.54 -14.09 -7.01
C ASN A 26 -9.69 -15.16 -7.73
N PHE A 27 -8.41 -14.89 -7.91
CA PHE A 27 -7.45 -15.78 -8.56
C PHE A 27 -6.12 -15.75 -7.78
N PRO A 28 -5.29 -16.81 -7.84
CA PRO A 28 -3.91 -16.75 -7.36
C PRO A 28 -3.08 -15.78 -8.20
N TYR A 29 -2.16 -15.06 -7.56
CA TYR A 29 -1.26 -14.11 -8.22
C TYR A 29 0.06 -14.00 -7.49
N THR A 30 1.06 -13.44 -8.15
CA THR A 30 2.32 -13.01 -7.54
C THR A 30 2.32 -11.48 -7.49
N ILE A 31 2.54 -10.91 -6.32
CA ILE A 31 2.91 -9.49 -6.23
C ILE A 31 4.33 -9.38 -6.75
N GLN A 32 4.55 -8.46 -7.69
CA GLN A 32 5.82 -8.23 -8.39
C GLN A 32 6.50 -6.95 -7.90
N ALA A 33 5.71 -5.93 -7.52
CA ALA A 33 6.24 -4.68 -6.98
C ALA A 33 5.21 -3.95 -6.11
N LEU A 34 5.70 -3.31 -5.06
CA LEU A 34 4.99 -2.28 -4.30
C LEU A 34 5.59 -0.93 -4.67
N ILE A 35 4.76 0.04 -5.06
CA ILE A 35 5.22 1.31 -5.63
C ILE A 35 4.54 2.44 -4.86
N ALA A 36 5.31 3.46 -4.53
CA ALA A 36 4.87 4.69 -3.88
C ALA A 36 5.43 5.90 -4.62
N SER A 37 4.59 6.91 -4.84
CA SER A 37 5.03 8.23 -5.32
C SER A 37 4.80 9.25 -4.21
N PHE A 38 5.87 9.89 -3.76
CA PHE A 38 5.82 10.92 -2.72
C PHE A 38 5.93 12.30 -3.37
N ALA A 39 4.96 13.17 -3.09
CA ALA A 39 5.00 14.55 -3.55
C ALA A 39 6.09 15.34 -2.81
N LEU A 40 6.55 16.43 -3.42
CA LEU A 40 7.44 17.40 -2.78
C LEU A 40 6.82 17.96 -1.49
N GLY A 41 7.63 18.07 -0.44
CA GLY A 41 7.22 18.58 0.87
C GLY A 41 6.60 17.51 1.76
N THR A 42 6.74 16.23 1.40
CA THR A 42 6.37 15.13 2.30
C THR A 42 7.40 14.99 3.42
N ASP A 43 8.68 15.30 3.17
CA ASP A 43 9.73 15.26 4.19
C ASP A 43 9.77 13.97 5.04
N ARG A 44 9.42 12.82 4.43
CA ARG A 44 9.30 11.50 5.07
C ARG A 44 8.24 11.40 6.18
N THR A 45 7.25 12.29 6.19
CA THR A 45 6.15 12.30 7.17
C THR A 45 4.93 11.48 6.73
N LEU A 46 4.76 11.20 5.43
CA LEU A 46 3.77 10.24 4.94
C LEU A 46 4.39 8.83 4.88
N GLN A 47 3.89 7.95 5.74
CA GLN A 47 4.26 6.53 5.78
C GLN A 47 3.24 5.70 5.01
N LEU A 48 3.70 4.88 4.06
CA LEU A 48 2.85 3.97 3.30
C LEU A 48 3.17 2.52 3.64
N HIS A 49 2.15 1.80 4.12
CA HIS A 49 2.19 0.38 4.43
C HIS A 49 1.33 -0.40 3.42
N TYR A 50 1.67 -1.67 3.19
CA TYR A 50 0.98 -2.52 2.22
C TYR A 50 0.54 -3.81 2.89
N TYR A 51 -0.74 -4.15 2.76
CA TYR A 51 -1.33 -5.31 3.41
C TYR A 51 -1.96 -6.28 2.42
N LEU A 52 -1.84 -7.56 2.73
CA LEU A 52 -2.64 -8.64 2.16
C LEU A 52 -3.71 -9.05 3.18
N SER A 53 -4.98 -9.07 2.77
CA SER A 53 -6.11 -9.36 3.66
C SER A 53 -7.12 -10.32 3.01
N TYR A 54 -7.90 -11.02 3.83
CA TYR A 54 -9.08 -11.78 3.40
C TYR A 54 -10.40 -11.03 3.61
N GLU A 55 -10.32 -9.85 4.22
CA GLU A 55 -11.45 -8.96 4.52
C GLU A 55 -11.30 -7.63 3.77
N ASP A 56 -12.44 -7.04 3.38
CA ASP A 56 -12.55 -5.76 2.68
C ASP A 56 -12.61 -4.54 3.61
N SER A 57 -12.43 -4.75 4.92
CA SER A 57 -12.48 -3.70 5.93
C SER A 57 -11.45 -2.59 5.68
N ALA A 58 -11.93 -1.35 5.69
CA ALA A 58 -11.13 -0.12 5.67
C ALA A 58 -11.42 0.65 6.98
N PRO A 59 -10.68 0.38 8.07
CA PRO A 59 -10.95 1.05 9.33
C PRO A 59 -10.78 2.56 9.19
N ALA A 60 -11.66 3.32 9.84
CA ALA A 60 -11.58 4.77 9.90
C ALA A 60 -10.42 5.26 10.78
N ALA A 61 -9.95 4.40 11.69
CA ALA A 61 -8.78 4.64 12.50
C ALA A 61 -8.06 3.32 12.86
N GLY A 62 -6.74 3.38 12.99
CA GLY A 62 -5.85 2.26 13.25
C GLY A 62 -5.47 1.45 11.99
N LEU A 63 -4.51 0.54 12.19
CA LEU A 63 -4.00 -0.34 11.13
C LEU A 63 -5.11 -1.27 10.59
N PRO A 64 -5.12 -1.54 9.28
CA PRO A 64 -6.04 -2.53 8.71
C PRO A 64 -5.71 -3.95 9.14
N THR A 65 -6.72 -4.83 9.11
CA THR A 65 -6.49 -6.27 9.27
C THR A 65 -5.74 -6.82 8.06
N GLY A 66 -4.87 -7.81 8.30
CA GLY A 66 -4.11 -8.50 7.26
C GLY A 66 -2.66 -8.73 7.65
N GLU A 67 -1.90 -9.23 6.68
CA GLU A 67 -0.45 -9.40 6.72
C GLU A 67 0.22 -8.14 6.18
N ASP A 68 1.04 -7.46 6.98
CA ASP A 68 1.88 -6.35 6.52
C ASP A 68 3.05 -6.89 5.70
N LEU A 69 3.00 -6.64 4.39
CA LEU A 69 3.96 -7.16 3.43
C LEU A 69 5.36 -6.58 3.64
N LEU A 70 5.47 -5.32 4.07
CA LEU A 70 6.78 -4.70 4.30
C LEU A 70 7.37 -5.11 5.63
N SER A 71 6.54 -5.41 6.64
CA SER A 71 7.01 -6.05 7.87
C SER A 71 7.59 -7.46 7.63
N ILE A 72 7.04 -8.20 6.66
CA ILE A 72 7.46 -9.59 6.37
C ILE A 72 8.63 -9.64 5.39
N TYR A 73 8.57 -8.85 4.32
CA TYR A 73 9.51 -8.91 3.19
C TYR A 73 10.44 -7.69 3.10
N GLY A 74 10.12 -6.60 3.79
CA GLY A 74 10.92 -5.37 3.82
C GLY A 74 11.97 -5.33 4.93
N GLN A 75 12.88 -4.36 4.83
CA GLN A 75 13.78 -4.00 5.93
C GLN A 75 13.10 -3.12 6.98
N VAL A 76 12.04 -2.43 6.58
CA VAL A 76 11.21 -1.53 7.38
C VAL A 76 9.74 -1.76 7.05
N PRO A 77 8.81 -1.54 7.99
CA PRO A 77 7.40 -1.87 7.79
C PRO A 77 6.63 -0.85 6.93
N TYR A 78 7.28 0.19 6.41
CA TYR A 78 6.66 1.23 5.59
C TYR A 78 7.64 1.87 4.61
N LEU A 79 7.10 2.49 3.56
CA LEU A 79 7.83 3.40 2.68
C LEU A 79 7.57 4.85 3.09
N VAL A 80 8.61 5.67 3.03
CA VAL A 80 8.57 7.13 3.18
C VAL A 80 9.43 7.74 2.07
N GLY A 81 9.15 8.99 1.69
CA GLY A 81 9.97 9.72 0.72
C GLY A 81 9.68 11.21 0.71
N ASP A 82 10.33 11.91 -0.22
CA ASP A 82 10.11 13.32 -0.54
C ASP A 82 10.52 13.59 -2.00
N ASP A 83 9.60 14.11 -2.81
CA ASP A 83 9.76 14.36 -4.26
C ASP A 83 10.38 13.19 -5.03
N GLU A 84 9.92 11.96 -4.74
CA GLU A 84 10.52 10.75 -5.29
C GLU A 84 9.50 9.64 -5.50
N ARG A 85 9.80 8.78 -6.49
CA ARG A 85 9.09 7.51 -6.70
C ARG A 85 9.94 6.37 -6.18
N LYS A 86 9.38 5.59 -5.25
CA LYS A 86 9.99 4.36 -4.73
C LYS A 86 9.31 3.14 -5.29
N GLU A 87 10.14 2.19 -5.69
CA GLU A 87 9.71 0.88 -6.16
C GLU A 87 10.39 -0.17 -5.28
N PHE A 88 9.58 -1.08 -4.75
CA PHE A 88 10.02 -2.19 -3.94
C PHE A 88 9.70 -3.49 -4.71
N PRO A 89 10.63 -3.95 -5.56
CA PRO A 89 10.42 -5.14 -6.39
C PRO A 89 10.61 -6.39 -5.54
N HIS A 90 9.59 -7.24 -5.47
CA HIS A 90 9.61 -8.50 -4.72
C HIS A 90 8.66 -9.49 -5.39
N GLU A 91 8.99 -10.78 -5.35
CA GLU A 91 8.11 -11.86 -5.80
C GLU A 91 7.40 -12.49 -4.58
N ILE A 92 6.18 -12.03 -4.29
CA ILE A 92 5.39 -12.53 -3.15
C ILE A 92 4.22 -13.37 -3.68
N PRO A 93 4.28 -14.71 -3.59
CA PRO A 93 3.24 -15.58 -4.14
C PRO A 93 2.01 -15.63 -3.21
N VAL A 94 0.85 -15.20 -3.73
CA VAL A 94 -0.45 -15.32 -3.08
C VAL A 94 -1.20 -16.50 -3.69
N ARG A 95 -1.16 -17.65 -3.02
CA ARG A 95 -1.72 -18.92 -3.53
C ARG A 95 -3.23 -19.04 -3.34
N ARG A 96 -3.82 -18.25 -2.45
CA ARG A 96 -5.25 -18.30 -2.13
C ARG A 96 -5.98 -17.20 -2.89
N ALA A 97 -7.09 -17.57 -3.51
CA ALA A 97 -8.04 -16.63 -4.09
C ALA A 97 -8.92 -15.99 -3.00
N GLY A 98 -9.59 -14.90 -3.38
CA GLY A 98 -10.56 -14.20 -2.55
C GLY A 98 -9.93 -13.22 -1.58
N THR A 99 -8.77 -12.66 -1.94
CA THR A 99 -7.98 -11.71 -1.14
C THR A 99 -8.20 -10.27 -1.57
N TYR A 100 -7.73 -9.36 -0.74
CA TYR A 100 -7.69 -7.91 -0.97
C TYR A 100 -6.27 -7.42 -0.72
N LEU A 101 -5.83 -6.47 -1.54
CA LEU A 101 -4.63 -5.69 -1.28
C LEU A 101 -5.05 -4.35 -0.70
N LYS A 102 -4.37 -3.90 0.36
CA LYS A 102 -4.66 -2.62 1.01
C LYS A 102 -3.40 -1.77 1.05
N VAL A 103 -3.58 -0.46 0.94
CA VAL A 103 -2.54 0.53 1.22
C VAL A 103 -3.02 1.37 2.39
N TYR A 104 -2.22 1.42 3.45
CA TYR A 104 -2.49 2.25 4.61
C TYR A 104 -1.49 3.41 4.61
N GLY A 105 -2.02 4.63 4.54
CA GLY A 105 -1.25 5.85 4.68
C GLY A 105 -1.39 6.43 6.07
N TYR A 106 -0.27 6.75 6.70
CA TYR A 106 -0.21 7.45 7.97
C TYR A 106 0.61 8.71 7.82
N ASN A 107 -0.02 9.85 8.05
CA ASN A 107 0.59 11.15 7.87
C ASN A 107 0.91 11.77 9.23
N THR A 108 2.20 11.94 9.52
CA THR A 108 2.66 12.58 10.75
C THR A 108 2.91 14.09 10.58
N ASP A 109 2.60 14.66 9.42
CA ASP A 109 2.70 16.09 9.15
C ASP A 109 1.46 16.85 9.62
N THR A 110 1.64 18.15 9.81
CA THR A 110 0.61 19.17 10.04
C THR A 110 -0.12 19.59 8.77
N PHE A 111 0.32 19.14 7.59
CA PHE A 111 -0.34 19.35 6.30
C PHE A 111 -0.87 18.04 5.74
N ALA A 112 -1.97 18.11 4.96
CA ALA A 112 -2.50 16.95 4.27
C ALA A 112 -1.60 16.56 3.08
N HIS A 113 -1.42 15.26 2.88
CA HIS A 113 -0.60 14.71 1.80
C HIS A 113 -1.41 13.83 0.86
N THR A 114 -0.95 13.72 -0.39
CA THR A 114 -1.52 12.79 -1.36
C THR A 114 -0.95 11.40 -1.14
N LEU A 115 -1.83 10.41 -1.08
CA LEU A 115 -1.45 9.00 -1.17
C LEU A 115 -1.55 8.58 -2.64
N ASP A 116 -0.41 8.30 -3.25
CA ASP A 116 -0.28 7.72 -4.59
C ASP A 116 0.56 6.45 -4.49
N ALA A 117 -0.11 5.31 -4.58
CA ALA A 117 0.52 4.00 -4.51
C ALA A 117 -0.01 3.06 -5.57
N GLN A 118 0.82 2.10 -5.96
CA GLN A 118 0.47 1.07 -6.91
C GLN A 118 0.98 -0.28 -6.42
N VAL A 119 0.22 -1.34 -6.68
CA VAL A 119 0.68 -2.71 -6.49
C VAL A 119 0.63 -3.42 -7.82
N VAL A 120 1.76 -3.95 -8.24
CA VAL A 120 1.89 -4.69 -9.50
C VAL A 120 1.74 -6.17 -9.20
N ILE A 121 0.77 -6.81 -9.85
CA ILE A 121 0.51 -8.25 -9.72
C ILE A 121 0.62 -8.95 -11.07
N GLU A 122 0.90 -10.25 -11.03
CA GLU A 122 0.94 -11.12 -12.20
C GLU A 122 0.17 -12.43 -11.93
N SER A 123 -0.66 -12.84 -12.89
CA SER A 123 -1.41 -14.10 -12.90
C SER A 123 -1.05 -14.99 -14.09
#